data_AF-A0A850NQH1-F1
#
_entry.id   AF-A0A850NQH1-F1
#
_cell.length_a   1.000
_cell.length_b   1.000
_cell.length_c   1.000
_cell.angle_alpha   90.00
_cell.angle_beta   90.00
_cell.angle_gamma   90.00
#
_symmetry.space_group_name_H-M   'P 1'
#
loop_
_entity.id
_entity.type
_entity.pdbx_description
1 polymer ?
#
loop_
_entity_poly.entity_id
_entity_poly.type
_entity_poly.pdbx_seq_one_letter_code
_entity_poly.pdbx_strand_id
1 'polypeptide(L)'
;MSTTLDATALPAASGERLRRNPSEDWIAVAIGLGLTIAALLLHRAGVSLAWISILPPPWHDTAQIGAHFAQKWPQYLGQFVFWSAVVGLVLPRFGFRTGAVLAGFALVYGLSLAVIVLGQSAFAVHYNLEPPLVALLLGLILANTGAVPASLSGAFRVEFYIKLGIILLGATLPFTLLVWGGPVAIAQASIVSVATFLIIFAAARVFGLDRRFAAVLGAGGAICGVS
;
A
#
# COMPACT_ATOMS: atom_id res chain seq x y z
N MET A 1 -41.51 38.34 18.65
CA MET A 1 -41.76 37.40 17.54
C MET A 1 -40.48 36.61 17.34
N SER A 2 -40.38 35.49 18.05
CA SER A 2 -39.18 34.66 18.18
C SER A 2 -39.08 33.70 17.00
N THR A 3 -38.16 33.98 16.07
CA THR A 3 -37.86 33.07 14.96
C THR A 3 -36.94 31.97 15.47
N THR A 4 -37.53 30.84 15.84
CA THR A 4 -36.83 29.57 16.07
C THR A 4 -36.21 29.11 14.75
N LEU A 5 -34.88 29.19 14.64
CA LEU A 5 -34.14 28.54 13.56
C LEU A 5 -34.18 27.04 13.82
N ASP A 6 -34.99 26.35 13.03
CA ASP A 6 -35.16 24.91 13.02
C ASP A 6 -33.80 24.22 12.73
N ALA A 7 -33.24 23.56 13.73
CA ALA A 7 -31.94 22.88 13.68
C ALA A 7 -32.04 21.46 13.06
N THR A 8 -33.00 21.23 12.15
CA THR A 8 -33.42 19.88 11.71
C THR A 8 -33.15 19.56 10.24
N ALA A 9 -32.31 20.33 9.55
CA ALA A 9 -31.97 20.04 8.15
C ALA A 9 -30.45 20.02 7.90
N LEU A 10 -29.74 19.12 8.59
CA LEU A 10 -28.52 18.55 8.01
C LEU A 10 -28.97 17.37 7.14
N PRO A 11 -28.70 17.35 5.81
CA PRO A 11 -28.96 16.17 5.02
C PRO A 11 -28.19 15.01 5.65
N ALA A 12 -28.93 14.00 6.12
CA ALA A 12 -28.36 12.76 6.60
C ALA A 12 -27.36 12.29 5.55
N ALA A 13 -26.09 12.13 5.95
CA ALA A 13 -25.05 11.58 5.10
C ALA A 13 -25.64 10.34 4.42
N SER A 14 -25.91 10.48 3.12
CA SER A 14 -26.50 9.43 2.32
C SER A 14 -25.52 8.28 2.39
N GLY A 15 -25.89 7.28 3.19
CA GLY A 15 -25.21 6.00 3.26
C GLY A 15 -25.30 5.36 1.89
N GLU A 16 -24.40 5.73 1.00
CA GLU A 16 -23.89 4.79 0.02
C GLU A 16 -23.37 3.63 0.83
N ARG A 17 -24.25 2.63 0.94
CA ARG A 17 -23.91 1.26 1.28
C ARG A 17 -22.54 0.99 0.68
N LEU A 18 -21.54 0.91 1.54
CA LEU A 18 -20.34 0.12 1.34
C LEU A 18 -20.84 -1.20 0.75
N ARG A 19 -20.83 -1.34 -0.57
CA ARG A 19 -21.09 -2.59 -1.26
C ARG A 19 -19.86 -3.44 -0.99
N ARG A 20 -19.74 -3.87 0.27
CA ARG A 20 -18.82 -4.90 0.72
C ARG A 20 -19.25 -6.13 -0.02
N ASN A 21 -18.64 -6.39 -1.16
CA ASN A 21 -18.85 -7.61 -1.90
C ASN A 21 -17.99 -8.66 -1.17
N PRO A 22 -18.58 -9.55 -0.34
CA PRO A 22 -17.79 -10.47 0.48
C PRO A 22 -16.91 -11.36 -0.38
N SER A 23 -17.29 -11.57 -1.64
CA SER A 23 -16.50 -12.33 -2.59
C SER A 23 -15.14 -11.71 -2.90
N GLU A 24 -14.97 -10.39 -2.88
CA GLU A 24 -13.66 -9.76 -3.15
C GLU A 24 -12.67 -10.00 -2.00
N ASP A 25 -13.14 -9.89 -0.75
CA ASP A 25 -12.36 -10.20 0.46
C ASP A 25 -11.88 -11.65 0.44
N TRP A 26 -12.80 -12.59 0.17
CA TRP A 26 -12.50 -14.02 0.13
C TRP A 26 -11.59 -14.41 -1.04
N ILE A 27 -11.70 -13.74 -2.20
CA ILE A 27 -10.81 -13.97 -3.33
C ILE A 27 -9.37 -13.55 -2.96
N ALA A 28 -9.18 -12.38 -2.34
CA ALA A 28 -7.85 -11.94 -1.90
C ALA A 28 -7.22 -12.92 -0.89
N VAL A 29 -8.01 -13.41 0.07
CA VAL A 29 -7.59 -14.43 1.04
C VAL A 29 -7.20 -15.74 0.34
N ALA A 30 -8.04 -16.23 -0.57
CA ALA A 30 -7.77 -17.46 -1.30
C ALA A 30 -6.49 -17.37 -2.14
N ILE A 31 -6.22 -16.21 -2.76
CA ILE A 31 -5.00 -15.98 -3.53
C ILE A 31 -3.77 -15.92 -2.62
N GLY A 32 -3.82 -15.14 -1.54
CA GLY A 32 -2.68 -15.03 -0.63
C GLY A 32 -2.32 -16.37 0.01
N LEU A 33 -3.33 -17.12 0.45
CA LEU A 33 -3.14 -18.47 1.00
C LEU A 33 -2.68 -19.46 -0.07
N GLY A 34 -3.28 -19.43 -1.26
CA GLY A 34 -2.89 -20.27 -2.39
C GLY A 34 -1.45 -20.03 -2.82
N LEU A 35 -1.01 -18.76 -2.88
CA LEU A 35 0.36 -18.39 -3.20
C LEU A 35 1.34 -18.89 -2.14
N THR A 36 0.97 -18.78 -0.87
CA THR A 36 1.78 -19.27 0.27
C THR A 36 1.93 -20.79 0.21
N ILE A 37 0.83 -21.53 0.00
CA ILE A 37 0.86 -23.00 -0.14
C ILE A 37 1.69 -23.41 -1.36
N ALA A 38 1.48 -22.75 -2.51
CA ALA A 38 2.25 -23.03 -3.71
C ALA A 38 3.76 -22.79 -3.50
N ALA A 39 4.13 -21.69 -2.82
CA ALA A 39 5.51 -21.41 -2.46
C ALA A 39 6.11 -22.48 -1.54
N LEU A 40 5.36 -22.98 -0.55
CA LEU A 40 5.80 -24.06 0.33
C LEU A 40 5.99 -25.38 -0.42
N LEU A 41 5.08 -25.73 -1.34
CA LEU A 41 5.19 -26.93 -2.16
C LEU A 41 6.40 -26.84 -3.12
N LEU A 42 6.60 -25.71 -3.78
CA LEU A 42 7.76 -25.47 -4.64
C LEU A 42 9.06 -25.55 -3.85
N HIS A 43 9.12 -24.96 -2.66
CA HIS A 43 10.28 -25.04 -1.78
C HIS A 43 10.60 -26.49 -1.39
N ARG A 44 9.57 -27.31 -1.07
CA ARG A 44 9.75 -28.74 -0.82
C ARG A 44 10.21 -29.52 -2.05
N ALA A 45 9.88 -29.08 -3.25
CA ALA A 45 10.37 -29.64 -4.50
C ALA A 45 11.79 -29.13 -4.88
N GLY A 46 12.44 -28.35 -4.02
CA GLY A 46 13.78 -27.79 -4.27
C GLY A 46 13.79 -26.55 -5.17
N VAL A 47 12.63 -26.02 -5.56
CA VAL A 47 12.48 -24.81 -6.37
C VAL A 47 12.26 -23.62 -5.44
N SER A 48 13.21 -22.68 -5.41
CA SER A 48 13.08 -21.45 -4.64
C SER A 48 12.46 -20.33 -5.48
N LEU A 49 11.49 -19.59 -4.94
CA LEU A 49 10.97 -18.35 -5.56
C LEU A 49 11.89 -17.13 -5.30
N ALA A 50 12.96 -17.30 -4.51
CA ALA A 50 13.85 -16.20 -4.14
C ALA A 50 14.51 -15.52 -5.36
N TRP A 51 14.66 -16.24 -6.48
CA TRP A 51 15.24 -15.67 -7.71
C TRP A 51 14.41 -14.53 -8.31
N ILE A 52 13.10 -14.48 -8.01
CA ILE A 52 12.16 -13.47 -8.54
C ILE A 52 12.04 -12.27 -7.56
N SER A 53 12.41 -12.46 -6.29
CA SER A 53 12.34 -11.42 -5.26
C SER A 53 13.55 -10.48 -5.36
N ILE A 54 13.53 -9.57 -6.34
CA ILE A 54 14.56 -8.55 -6.55
C ILE A 54 14.06 -7.17 -6.10
N LEU A 55 14.93 -6.42 -5.43
CA LEU A 55 14.70 -5.03 -5.02
C LEU A 55 15.92 -4.19 -5.46
N PRO A 56 15.72 -2.99 -6.04
CA PRO A 56 16.83 -2.07 -6.30
C PRO A 56 17.59 -1.73 -5.02
N PRO A 57 18.93 -1.84 -5.01
CA PRO A 57 19.73 -1.50 -3.83
C PRO A 57 19.87 0.02 -3.66
N PRO A 58 20.28 0.48 -2.46
CA PRO A 58 20.76 1.84 -2.26
C PRO A 58 21.89 2.18 -3.24
N TRP A 59 21.87 3.39 -3.80
CA TRP A 59 22.83 3.80 -4.83
C TRP A 59 23.30 5.24 -4.65
N HIS A 60 24.50 5.53 -5.13
CA HIS A 60 25.10 6.87 -5.08
C HIS A 60 25.37 7.41 -6.49
N ASP A 61 25.67 6.51 -7.42
CA ASP A 61 25.94 6.85 -8.81
C ASP A 61 24.89 6.20 -9.72
N THR A 62 24.40 6.93 -10.71
CA THR A 62 23.40 6.45 -11.68
C THR A 62 23.95 5.28 -12.50
N ALA A 63 25.28 5.19 -12.67
CA ALA A 63 25.94 4.06 -13.29
C ALA A 63 25.74 2.74 -12.52
N GLN A 64 25.66 2.79 -11.17
CA GLN A 64 25.44 1.59 -10.34
C GLN A 64 24.05 1.00 -10.58
N ILE A 65 23.03 1.84 -10.69
CA ILE A 65 21.67 1.41 -11.02
C ILE A 65 21.63 0.83 -12.43
N GLY A 66 22.22 1.52 -13.40
CA GLY A 66 22.27 1.08 -14.79
C GLY A 66 22.90 -0.31 -14.91
N ALA A 67 24.04 -0.53 -14.27
CA ALA A 67 24.70 -1.82 -14.21
C ALA A 67 23.84 -2.89 -13.50
N HIS A 68 23.19 -2.54 -12.39
CA HIS A 68 22.31 -3.46 -11.66
C HIS A 68 21.12 -3.90 -12.50
N PHE A 69 20.42 -2.98 -13.17
CA PHE A 69 19.33 -3.33 -14.07
C PHE A 69 19.81 -4.13 -15.28
N ALA A 70 20.97 -3.79 -15.86
CA ALA A 70 21.55 -4.54 -16.97
C ALA A 70 21.91 -5.99 -16.58
N GLN A 71 22.34 -6.23 -15.35
CA GLN A 71 22.64 -7.57 -14.86
C GLN A 71 21.38 -8.33 -14.43
N LYS A 72 20.39 -7.61 -13.85
CA LYS A 72 19.24 -8.21 -13.18
C LYS A 72 17.91 -8.09 -13.92
N TRP A 73 17.92 -7.61 -15.17
CA TRP A 73 16.70 -7.46 -15.97
C TRP A 73 15.88 -8.75 -16.10
N PRO A 74 16.45 -9.99 -16.14
CA PRO A 74 15.62 -11.19 -16.23
C PRO A 74 14.82 -11.43 -14.94
N GLN A 75 15.38 -11.08 -13.76
CA GLN A 75 14.64 -11.17 -12.51
C GLN A 75 13.50 -10.15 -12.45
N TYR A 76 13.74 -8.90 -12.89
CA TYR A 76 12.69 -7.88 -12.95
C TYR A 76 11.57 -8.26 -13.92
N LEU A 77 11.92 -8.86 -15.08
CA LEU A 77 10.93 -9.36 -16.02
C LEU A 77 10.18 -10.57 -15.44
N GLY A 78 10.88 -11.50 -14.79
CA GLY A 78 10.26 -12.63 -14.09
C GLY A 78 9.26 -12.18 -13.02
N GLN A 79 9.63 -11.18 -12.22
CA GLN A 79 8.77 -10.59 -11.18
C GLN A 79 7.54 -9.93 -11.81
N PHE A 80 7.74 -9.16 -12.87
CA PHE A 80 6.66 -8.53 -13.60
C PHE A 80 5.69 -9.56 -14.18
N VAL A 81 6.19 -10.61 -14.85
CA VAL A 81 5.37 -11.67 -15.47
C VAL A 81 4.61 -12.45 -14.41
N PHE A 82 5.28 -12.82 -13.31
CA PHE A 82 4.66 -13.55 -12.20
C PHE A 82 3.47 -12.77 -11.61
N TRP A 83 3.67 -11.51 -11.24
CA TRP A 83 2.59 -10.69 -10.69
C TRP A 83 1.53 -10.32 -11.72
N SER A 84 1.92 -10.11 -12.99
CA SER A 84 0.97 -9.89 -14.08
C SER A 84 0.07 -11.12 -14.28
N ALA A 85 0.59 -12.33 -14.12
CA ALA A 85 -0.21 -13.56 -14.20
C ALA A 85 -1.19 -13.65 -13.02
N VAL A 86 -0.75 -13.34 -11.79
CA VAL A 86 -1.62 -13.32 -10.60
C VAL A 86 -2.74 -12.29 -10.78
N VAL A 87 -2.40 -11.05 -11.11
CA VAL A 87 -3.34 -9.94 -11.25
C VAL A 87 -4.25 -10.12 -12.47
N GLY A 88 -3.68 -10.56 -13.61
CA GLY A 88 -4.39 -10.82 -14.85
C GLY A 88 -5.34 -12.02 -14.80
N LEU A 89 -5.09 -12.99 -13.92
CA LEU A 89 -6.03 -14.09 -13.66
C LEU A 89 -7.19 -13.65 -12.76
N VAL A 90 -6.94 -12.70 -11.85
CA VAL A 90 -7.84 -12.36 -10.75
C VAL A 90 -8.73 -11.18 -11.06
N LEU A 91 -8.15 -10.04 -11.43
CA LEU A 91 -8.88 -8.79 -11.58
C LEU A 91 -9.97 -8.80 -12.66
N PRO A 92 -9.82 -9.53 -13.79
CA PRO A 92 -10.90 -9.65 -14.77
C PRO A 92 -12.16 -10.33 -14.22
N ARG A 93 -12.06 -11.13 -13.15
CA ARG A 93 -13.23 -11.73 -12.48
C ARG A 93 -14.15 -10.69 -11.82
N PHE A 94 -13.67 -9.46 -11.65
CA PHE A 94 -14.46 -8.32 -11.18
C PHE A 94 -15.05 -7.47 -12.31
N GLY A 95 -15.08 -7.99 -13.55
CA GLY A 95 -15.73 -7.35 -14.70
C GLY A 95 -14.84 -6.44 -15.55
N PHE A 96 -13.52 -6.47 -15.34
CA PHE A 96 -12.58 -5.66 -16.12
C PHE A 96 -12.02 -6.41 -17.32
N ARG A 97 -11.71 -5.66 -18.38
CA ARG A 97 -11.00 -6.20 -19.55
C ARG A 97 -9.55 -6.55 -19.16
N THR A 98 -9.11 -7.77 -19.46
CA THR A 98 -7.75 -8.26 -19.14
C THR A 98 -6.66 -7.34 -19.68
N GLY A 99 -6.81 -6.83 -20.91
CA GLY A 99 -5.83 -5.89 -21.48
C GLY A 99 -5.70 -4.58 -20.70
N ALA A 100 -6.81 -4.03 -20.18
CA ALA A 100 -6.80 -2.81 -19.38
C ALA A 100 -6.19 -3.04 -17.98
N VAL A 101 -6.46 -4.21 -17.39
CA VAL A 101 -5.84 -4.65 -16.13
C VAL A 101 -4.33 -4.77 -16.27
N LEU A 102 -3.85 -5.44 -17.31
CA LEU A 102 -2.41 -5.64 -17.53
C LEU A 102 -1.69 -4.33 -17.85
N ALA A 103 -2.30 -3.46 -18.67
CA ALA A 103 -1.76 -2.14 -18.95
C ALA A 103 -1.65 -1.28 -17.69
N GLY A 104 -2.68 -1.28 -16.85
CA GLY A 104 -2.64 -0.54 -15.59
C GLY A 104 -1.66 -1.14 -14.58
N PHE A 105 -1.55 -2.47 -14.52
CA PHE A 105 -0.55 -3.13 -13.68
C PHE A 105 0.88 -2.80 -14.12
N ALA A 106 1.15 -2.78 -15.43
CA ALA A 106 2.45 -2.34 -15.97
C ALA A 106 2.81 -0.92 -15.55
N LEU A 107 1.85 -0.01 -15.58
CA LEU A 107 2.05 1.36 -15.11
C LEU A 107 2.32 1.41 -13.61
N VAL A 108 1.53 0.71 -12.78
CA VAL A 108 1.73 0.65 -11.32
C VAL A 108 3.10 0.05 -10.98
N TYR A 109 3.49 -1.03 -11.64
CA TYR A 109 4.79 -1.67 -11.46
C TYR A 109 5.94 -0.74 -11.85
N GLY A 110 5.85 -0.07 -13.00
CA GLY A 110 6.86 0.91 -13.44
C GLY A 110 6.99 2.10 -12.49
N LEU A 111 5.87 2.67 -12.03
CA LEU A 111 5.85 3.73 -11.02
C LEU A 111 6.44 3.24 -9.70
N SER A 112 6.15 2.01 -9.28
CA SER A 112 6.67 1.43 -8.05
C SER A 112 8.19 1.26 -8.13
N LEU A 113 8.72 0.78 -9.26
CA LEU A 113 10.17 0.72 -9.49
C LEU A 113 10.80 2.11 -9.48
N ALA A 114 10.19 3.10 -10.13
CA ALA A 114 10.68 4.48 -10.13
C ALA A 114 10.74 5.05 -8.70
N VAL A 115 9.67 4.87 -7.92
CA VAL A 115 9.59 5.27 -6.51
C VAL A 115 10.70 4.62 -5.69
N ILE A 116 10.89 3.30 -5.81
CA ILE A 116 11.91 2.59 -5.04
C ILE A 116 13.30 3.06 -5.44
N VAL A 117 13.59 3.18 -6.74
CA VAL A 117 14.87 3.69 -7.22
C VAL A 117 15.12 5.11 -6.69
N LEU A 118 14.15 6.01 -6.76
CA LEU A 118 14.29 7.38 -6.25
C LEU A 118 14.46 7.41 -4.72
N GLY A 119 13.67 6.63 -4.00
CA GLY A 119 13.73 6.53 -2.52
C GLY A 119 14.99 5.84 -1.99
N GLN A 120 15.68 5.06 -2.81
CA GLN A 120 16.95 4.40 -2.49
C GLN A 120 18.18 5.21 -2.93
N SER A 121 17.99 6.43 -3.45
CA SER A 121 19.11 7.31 -3.78
C SER A 121 19.81 7.81 -2.51
N ALA A 122 21.12 8.07 -2.60
CA ALA A 122 21.91 8.63 -1.50
C ALA A 122 21.26 9.88 -0.89
N PHE A 123 20.71 10.74 -1.77
CA PHE A 123 19.98 11.93 -1.38
C PHE A 123 18.72 11.59 -0.59
N ALA A 124 17.87 10.69 -1.10
CA ALA A 124 16.65 10.30 -0.41
C ALA A 124 16.94 9.66 0.95
N VAL A 125 17.92 8.76 1.02
CA VAL A 125 18.35 8.12 2.26
C VAL A 125 18.89 9.16 3.26
N HIS A 126 19.71 10.11 2.81
CA HIS A 126 20.25 11.17 3.67
C HIS A 126 19.16 12.06 4.30
N TYR A 127 18.09 12.34 3.56
CA TYR A 127 16.95 13.15 4.04
C TYR A 127 15.79 12.32 4.61
N ASN A 128 15.96 11.01 4.84
CA ASN A 128 14.90 10.10 5.29
C ASN A 128 13.64 10.14 4.39
N LEU A 129 13.81 10.34 3.09
CA LEU A 129 12.74 10.25 2.11
C LEU A 129 12.49 8.79 1.76
N GLU A 130 11.80 8.08 2.66
CA GLU A 130 11.45 6.68 2.46
C GLU A 130 10.63 6.51 1.15
N PRO A 131 10.73 5.36 0.48
CA PRO A 131 9.96 5.10 -0.75
C PRO A 131 8.46 5.43 -0.65
N PRO A 132 7.75 5.15 0.47
CA PRO A 132 6.35 5.55 0.63
C PRO A 132 6.13 7.07 0.57
N LEU A 133 7.03 7.88 1.14
CA LEU A 133 6.95 9.34 1.10
C LEU A 133 7.20 9.86 -0.32
N VAL A 134 8.16 9.27 -1.04
CA VAL A 134 8.40 9.57 -2.45
C VAL A 134 7.19 9.18 -3.31
N ALA A 135 6.55 8.05 -3.02
CA ALA A 135 5.31 7.62 -3.68
C ALA A 135 4.18 8.64 -3.48
N LEU A 136 4.02 9.15 -2.26
CA LEU A 136 3.01 10.16 -1.94
C LEU A 136 3.25 11.45 -2.73
N LEU A 137 4.49 11.94 -2.76
CA LEU A 137 4.85 13.16 -3.52
C LEU A 137 4.60 12.98 -5.02
N LEU A 138 5.07 11.87 -5.61
CA LEU A 138 4.83 11.58 -7.02
C LEU A 138 3.34 11.40 -7.32
N GLY A 139 2.59 10.75 -6.44
CA GLY A 139 1.14 10.60 -6.56
C GLY A 139 0.40 11.93 -6.52
N LEU A 140 0.81 12.85 -5.65
CA LEU A 140 0.24 14.21 -5.57
C LEU A 140 0.49 15.01 -6.85
N ILE A 141 1.72 14.96 -7.38
CA ILE A 141 2.07 15.61 -8.66
C ILE A 141 1.23 15.02 -9.79
N LEU A 142 1.12 13.70 -9.85
CA LEU A 142 0.37 13.01 -10.90
C LEU A 142 -1.13 13.31 -10.83
N ALA A 143 -1.70 13.39 -9.62
CA ALA A 143 -3.08 13.75 -9.41
C ALA A 143 -3.38 15.19 -9.87
N ASN A 144 -2.45 16.12 -9.66
CA ASN A 144 -2.63 17.52 -10.04
C ASN A 144 -2.37 17.80 -11.53
N THR A 145 -1.73 16.88 -12.25
CA THR A 145 -1.45 17.00 -13.70
C THR A 145 -2.50 16.31 -14.58
N GLY A 146 -3.45 15.57 -13.99
CA GLY A 146 -4.54 14.91 -14.72
C GLY A 146 -4.08 13.77 -15.65
N ALA A 147 -2.87 13.23 -15.45
CA ALA A 147 -2.19 12.38 -16.42
C ALA A 147 -2.67 10.92 -16.46
N VAL A 148 -3.61 10.50 -15.61
CA VAL A 148 -4.03 9.09 -15.52
C VAL A 148 -5.39 8.85 -16.20
N PRO A 149 -5.45 8.10 -17.32
CA PRO A 149 -6.70 7.82 -17.99
C PRO A 149 -7.59 6.87 -17.18
N ALA A 150 -8.91 7.15 -17.17
CA ALA A 150 -9.91 6.39 -16.42
C ALA A 150 -9.99 4.90 -16.80
N SER A 151 -9.53 4.53 -17.99
CA SER A 151 -9.46 3.14 -18.46
C SER A 151 -8.48 2.27 -17.67
N LEU A 152 -7.52 2.87 -16.95
CA LEU A 152 -6.55 2.16 -16.11
C LEU A 152 -7.01 1.97 -14.66
N SER A 153 -8.15 2.57 -14.28
CA SER A 153 -8.72 2.54 -12.92
C SER A 153 -8.86 1.13 -12.34
N GLY A 154 -9.16 0.13 -13.18
CA GLY A 154 -9.32 -1.26 -12.76
C GLY A 154 -8.04 -1.88 -12.16
N ALA A 155 -6.86 -1.38 -12.52
CA ALA A 155 -5.59 -1.85 -11.99
C ALA A 155 -5.13 -1.11 -10.73
N PHE A 156 -5.78 -0.01 -10.34
CA PHE A 156 -5.49 0.77 -9.14
C PHE A 156 -6.37 0.35 -7.95
N ARG A 157 -6.69 -0.94 -7.82
CA ARG A 157 -7.43 -1.45 -6.66
C ARG A 157 -6.53 -1.50 -5.43
N VAL A 158 -6.36 -0.35 -4.79
CA VAL A 158 -5.56 -0.18 -3.56
C VAL A 158 -5.98 -1.20 -2.50
N GLU A 159 -7.28 -1.42 -2.33
CA GLU A 159 -7.81 -2.39 -1.37
C GLU A 159 -7.34 -3.84 -1.65
N PHE A 160 -7.29 -4.26 -2.91
CA PHE A 160 -6.80 -5.59 -3.30
C PHE A 160 -5.31 -5.74 -2.98
N TYR A 161 -4.48 -4.76 -3.37
CA TYR A 161 -3.04 -4.82 -3.10
C TYR A 161 -2.70 -4.74 -1.62
N ILE A 162 -3.39 -3.87 -0.85
CA ILE A 162 -3.19 -3.76 0.59
C ILE A 162 -3.56 -5.07 1.28
N LYS A 163 -4.72 -5.67 0.96
CA LYS A 163 -5.13 -6.95 1.55
C LYS A 163 -4.15 -8.07 1.22
N LEU A 164 -3.79 -8.20 -0.06
CA LEU A 164 -2.83 -9.22 -0.50
C LEU A 164 -1.47 -9.04 0.18
N GLY A 165 -0.97 -7.80 0.27
CA GLY A 165 0.26 -7.47 0.96
C GLY A 165 0.24 -7.85 2.45
N ILE A 166 -0.85 -7.53 3.17
CA ILE A 166 -1.01 -7.89 4.60
C ILE A 166 -1.03 -9.41 4.78
N ILE A 167 -1.71 -10.15 3.90
CA ILE A 167 -1.76 -11.63 3.97
C ILE A 167 -0.37 -12.23 3.74
N LEU A 168 0.36 -11.74 2.74
CA LEU A 168 1.70 -12.24 2.41
C LEU A 168 2.75 -11.82 3.45
N LEU A 169 2.63 -10.63 4.04
CA LEU A 169 3.44 -10.22 5.18
C LEU A 169 3.14 -11.10 6.41
N GLY A 170 1.87 -11.47 6.63
CA GLY A 170 1.50 -12.43 7.66
C GLY A 170 2.17 -13.79 7.47
N ALA A 171 2.34 -14.24 6.21
CA ALA A 171 3.00 -15.50 5.90
C ALA A 171 4.51 -15.50 6.21
N THR A 172 5.16 -14.33 6.34
CA THR A 172 6.58 -14.25 6.73
C THR A 172 6.78 -14.18 8.25
N LEU A 173 5.73 -13.92 9.02
CA LEU A 173 5.81 -13.74 10.47
C LEU A 173 5.76 -15.09 11.21
N PRO A 174 6.79 -15.45 12.02
CA PRO A 174 6.75 -16.67 12.80
C PRO A 174 5.70 -16.56 13.92
N PHE A 175 4.82 -17.56 14.01
CA PHE A 175 3.77 -17.59 15.04
C PHE A 175 4.35 -17.53 16.47
N THR A 176 5.53 -18.08 16.68
CA THR A 176 6.25 -18.02 17.96
C THR A 176 6.59 -16.58 18.36
N LEU A 177 7.09 -15.76 17.44
CA LEU A 177 7.35 -14.34 17.71
C LEU A 177 6.07 -13.58 18.03
N LEU A 178 4.96 -13.91 17.36
CA LEU A 178 3.67 -13.27 17.60
C LEU A 178 3.13 -13.58 19.00
N VAL A 179 3.23 -14.82 19.47
CA VAL A 179 2.73 -15.21 20.80
C VAL A 179 3.56 -14.58 21.91
N TRP A 180 4.89 -14.61 21.79
CA TRP A 180 5.78 -14.10 22.84
C TRP A 180 5.92 -12.57 22.81
N GLY A 181 6.05 -11.97 21.62
CA GLY A 181 6.23 -10.53 21.44
C GLY A 181 4.93 -9.75 21.30
N GLY A 182 3.83 -10.41 20.93
CA GLY A 182 2.54 -9.77 20.63
C GLY A 182 1.97 -8.90 21.76
N PRO A 183 1.91 -9.36 23.01
CA PRO A 183 1.39 -8.55 24.11
C PRO A 183 2.17 -7.24 24.32
N VAL A 184 3.51 -7.31 24.26
CA VAL A 184 4.38 -6.15 24.39
C VAL A 184 4.22 -5.21 23.20
N ALA A 185 4.18 -5.76 21.98
CA ALA A 185 3.98 -4.98 20.77
C ALA A 185 2.63 -4.25 20.76
N ILE A 186 1.55 -4.90 21.19
CA ILE A 186 0.21 -4.29 21.30
C ILE A 186 0.21 -3.18 22.35
N ALA A 187 0.79 -3.41 23.52
CA ALA A 187 0.88 -2.40 24.57
C ALA A 187 1.67 -1.18 24.08
N GLN A 188 2.85 -1.39 23.48
CA GLN A 188 3.69 -0.33 22.95
C GLN A 188 2.99 0.44 21.83
N ALA A 189 2.42 -0.26 20.84
CA ALA A 189 1.68 0.37 19.75
C ALA A 189 0.50 1.21 20.27
N SER A 190 -0.23 0.72 21.27
CA SER A 190 -1.34 1.46 21.88
C SER A 190 -0.87 2.74 22.56
N ILE A 191 0.20 2.67 23.35
CA ILE A 191 0.76 3.83 24.05
C ILE A 191 1.24 4.87 23.04
N VAL A 192 2.01 4.44 22.03
CA VAL A 192 2.55 5.34 20.99
C VAL A 192 1.40 5.96 20.18
N SER A 193 0.42 5.18 19.74
CA SER A 193 -0.74 5.72 19.01
C SER A 193 -1.53 6.74 19.82
N VAL A 194 -1.84 6.46 21.09
CA VAL A 194 -2.58 7.41 21.94
C VAL A 194 -1.77 8.67 22.19
N ALA A 195 -0.47 8.54 22.49
CA ALA A 195 0.40 9.68 22.72
C ALA A 195 0.51 10.56 21.46
N THR A 196 0.78 9.97 20.30
CA THR A 196 0.87 10.68 19.02
C THR A 196 -0.44 11.36 18.66
N PHE A 197 -1.58 10.68 18.85
CA PHE A 197 -2.91 11.26 18.64
C PHE A 197 -3.11 12.51 19.48
N LEU A 198 -2.85 12.42 20.79
CA LEU A 198 -3.05 13.53 21.72
C LEU A 198 -2.13 14.71 21.41
N ILE A 199 -0.87 14.45 21.07
CA ILE A 199 0.10 15.50 20.72
C ILE A 199 -0.33 16.22 19.43
N ILE A 200 -0.67 15.48 18.36
CA ILE A 200 -1.10 16.08 17.09
C ILE A 200 -2.42 16.82 17.27
N PHE A 201 -3.37 16.25 18.01
CA PHE A 201 -4.65 16.89 18.30
C PHE A 201 -4.44 18.19 19.09
N ALA A 202 -3.63 18.17 20.15
CA ALA A 202 -3.33 19.35 20.94
C ALA A 202 -2.62 20.43 20.10
N ALA A 203 -1.61 20.05 19.32
CA ALA A 203 -0.91 20.96 18.41
C ALA A 203 -1.88 21.59 17.41
N ALA A 204 -2.71 20.79 16.74
CA ALA A 204 -3.69 21.29 15.79
C ALA A 204 -4.68 22.28 16.45
N ARG A 205 -5.10 22.02 17.69
CA ARG A 205 -5.95 22.92 18.46
C ARG A 205 -5.23 24.23 18.82
N VAL A 206 -3.93 24.20 19.11
CA VAL A 206 -3.11 25.40 19.34
C VAL A 206 -2.98 26.24 18.06
N PHE A 207 -2.85 25.60 16.89
CA PHE A 207 -2.85 26.28 15.59
C PHE A 207 -4.23 26.78 15.12
N GLY A 208 -5.26 26.71 15.97
CA GLY A 208 -6.59 27.22 15.66
C GLY A 208 -7.43 26.33 14.72
N LEU A 209 -7.00 25.10 14.45
CA LEU A 209 -7.74 24.18 13.59
C LEU A 209 -9.00 23.67 14.29
N ASP A 210 -10.04 23.41 13.50
CA ASP A 210 -11.31 22.91 14.02
C ASP A 210 -11.14 21.51 14.65
N ARG A 211 -12.02 21.15 15.59
CA ARG A 211 -11.89 19.87 16.32
C ARG A 211 -12.00 18.64 15.42
N ARG A 212 -12.79 18.70 14.34
CA ARG A 212 -12.96 17.59 13.39
C ARG A 212 -11.70 17.44 12.55
N PHE A 213 -11.14 18.51 12.01
CA PHE A 213 -9.87 18.43 11.28
C PHE A 213 -8.71 18.00 12.19
N ALA A 214 -8.63 18.53 13.41
CA ALA A 214 -7.64 18.10 14.40
C ALA A 214 -7.76 16.61 14.74
N ALA A 215 -8.99 16.08 14.87
CA ALA A 215 -9.23 14.66 15.13
C ALA A 215 -8.82 13.78 13.94
N VAL A 216 -9.10 14.21 12.70
CA VAL A 216 -8.69 13.49 11.48
C VAL A 216 -7.17 13.49 11.32
N LEU A 217 -6.52 14.64 11.54
CA LEU A 217 -5.06 14.78 11.48
C LEU A 217 -4.38 13.93 12.57
N GLY A 218 -4.91 13.99 13.79
CA GLY A 218 -4.45 13.19 14.92
C GLY A 218 -4.60 11.70 14.66
N ALA A 219 -5.77 11.25 14.19
CA ALA A 219 -6.01 9.85 13.88
C ALA A 219 -5.12 9.35 12.73
N GLY A 220 -5.00 10.15 11.66
CA GLY A 220 -4.14 9.82 10.51
C GLY A 220 -2.66 9.73 10.87
N GLY A 221 -2.16 10.64 11.72
CA GLY A 221 -0.76 10.63 12.15
C GLY A 221 -0.45 9.66 13.30
N ALA A 222 -1.46 9.21 14.04
CA ALA A 222 -1.31 8.27 15.16
C ALA A 222 -1.35 6.80 14.76
N ILE A 223 -1.86 6.49 13.57
CA ILE A 223 -1.69 5.17 12.99
C ILE A 223 -0.20 4.98 12.83
N CYS A 224 0.38 4.06 13.61
CA CYS A 224 1.76 3.65 13.48
C CYS A 224 1.93 3.24 12.01
N GLY A 225 2.51 4.13 11.22
CA GLY A 225 2.67 3.95 9.80
C GLY A 225 3.49 2.71 9.50
N VAL A 226 3.48 2.31 8.24
CA VAL A 226 4.29 1.22 7.69
C VAL A 226 5.76 1.68 7.64
N SER A 227 6.39 1.81 8.81
CA SER A 227 7.84 1.86 8.99
C SER A 227 8.35 0.48 9.36
#